data_AF-A0AAP0S5E9-F1
#
_entry.id   AF-A0AAP0S5E9-F1
#
_cell.length_a   1.000
_cell.length_b   1.000
_cell.length_c   1.000
_cell.angle_alpha   90.00
_cell.angle_beta   90.00
_cell.angle_gamma   90.00
#
_symmetry.space_group_name_H-M   'P 1'
#
loop_
_entity.id
_entity.type
_entity.pdbx_description
1 polymer ?
#
loop_
_entity_poly.entity_id
_entity_poly.type
_entity_poly.pdbx_seq_one_letter_code
_entity_poly.pdbx_strand_id
1 'polypeptide(L)'
;MERIYVTVRARPLSPEDAKSSPWRVSGNSIFFSTQSSKFEFDRIFGEECKTAEVYQARTKEIVAAAVRGFNGTVFAYGQTNSGKTHTMRGSTTEPGVIPLAVRDLFDIIQEDTNREFLLRMSYMEIYNEEIN
;
A
#
# COMPACT_ATOMS: atom_id res chain seq x y z
N MET A 1 -5.32 -4.12 -21.36
CA MET A 1 -5.64 -4.99 -20.22
C MET A 1 -4.99 -4.37 -19.01
N GLU A 2 -5.76 -3.85 -18.04
CA GLU A 2 -5.18 -3.29 -16.83
C GLU A 2 -4.55 -4.41 -16.00
N ARG A 3 -3.25 -4.28 -15.73
CA ARG A 3 -2.47 -5.28 -14.99
C ARG A 3 -2.55 -4.98 -13.50
N ILE A 4 -2.74 -6.03 -12.69
CA ILE A 4 -2.61 -5.94 -11.23
C ILE A 4 -1.16 -5.61 -10.89
N TYR A 5 -0.96 -4.51 -10.16
CA TYR A 5 0.36 -4.05 -9.72
C TYR A 5 0.64 -4.57 -8.31
N VAL A 6 1.71 -5.35 -8.15
CA VAL A 6 2.04 -6.01 -6.89
C VAL A 6 3.33 -5.44 -6.32
N THR A 7 3.22 -4.86 -5.13
CA THR A 7 4.38 -4.33 -4.39
C THR A 7 4.58 -5.07 -3.08
N VAL A 8 5.84 -5.24 -2.67
CA VAL A 8 6.19 -5.76 -1.35
C VAL A 8 6.78 -4.64 -0.51
N ARG A 9 6.40 -4.56 0.77
CA ARG A 9 7.03 -3.68 1.76
C ARG A 9 7.67 -4.54 2.84
N ALA A 10 9.00 -4.44 2.98
CA ALA A 10 9.70 -5.04 4.10
C ALA A 10 9.48 -4.20 5.36
N ARG A 11 9.06 -4.84 6.45
CA ARG A 11 9.02 -4.17 7.76
C ARG A 11 10.45 -4.13 8.34
N PRO A 12 10.79 -3.08 9.10
CA PRO A 12 12.04 -3.07 9.87
C PRO A 12 12.21 -4.32 10.72
N LEU A 13 13.36 -4.97 10.58
CA LEU A 13 13.74 -6.10 11.41
C LEU A 13 14.45 -5.62 12.67
N SER A 14 14.29 -6.38 13.75
CA SER A 14 15.17 -6.20 14.90
C SER A 14 16.61 -6.62 14.51
N PRO A 15 17.66 -6.09 15.17
CA PRO A 15 19.03 -6.52 14.89
C PRO A 15 19.26 -8.03 15.05
N GLU A 16 18.44 -8.70 15.87
CA GLU A 16 18.47 -10.15 16.07
C GLU A 16 17.79 -10.90 14.91
N ASP A 17 16.62 -10.43 14.47
CA ASP A 17 15.89 -10.99 13.32
C ASP A 17 16.66 -10.79 12.01
N ALA A 18 17.37 -9.65 11.87
CA ALA A 18 18.15 -9.35 10.67
C ALA A 18 19.31 -10.35 10.47
N LYS A 19 19.90 -10.87 11.56
CA LYS A 19 20.99 -11.86 11.49
C LYS A 19 20.48 -13.25 11.06
N SER A 20 19.25 -13.59 11.44
CA SER A 20 18.66 -14.92 11.21
C SER A 20 17.74 -14.98 9.99
N SER A 21 17.33 -13.83 9.44
CA SER A 21 16.43 -13.79 8.29
C SER A 21 17.02 -14.54 7.09
N PRO A 22 16.32 -15.54 6.53
CA PRO A 22 16.78 -16.29 5.37
C PRO A 22 16.48 -15.56 4.05
N TRP A 23 15.70 -14.48 4.10
CA TRP A 23 15.24 -13.72 2.94
C TRP A 23 16.28 -12.69 2.50
N ARG A 24 16.45 -12.56 1.18
CA ARG A 24 17.29 -11.54 0.55
C ARG A 24 16.48 -10.79 -0.49
N VAL A 25 16.73 -9.49 -0.59
CA VAL A 25 16.11 -8.59 -1.57
C VAL A 25 17.21 -8.12 -2.52
N SER A 26 16.96 -8.22 -3.82
CA SER A 26 17.84 -7.67 -4.85
C SER A 26 17.00 -7.05 -5.95
N GLY A 27 17.05 -5.73 -6.08
CA GLY A 27 16.13 -5.00 -6.97
C GLY A 27 14.68 -5.26 -6.60
N ASN A 28 13.89 -5.69 -7.58
CA ASN A 28 12.48 -6.03 -7.39
C ASN A 28 12.23 -7.53 -7.16
N SER A 29 13.25 -8.26 -6.71
CA SER A 29 13.17 -9.69 -6.46
C SER A 29 13.45 -10.07 -5.01
N ILE A 30 12.72 -11.07 -4.52
CA ILE A 30 12.93 -11.71 -3.22
C ILE A 30 13.36 -13.16 -3.45
N PHE A 31 14.37 -13.63 -2.72
CA PHE A 31 14.85 -15.01 -2.82
C PHE A 31 15.43 -15.51 -1.49
N PHE A 32 15.57 -16.82 -1.38
CA PHE A 32 16.28 -17.46 -0.27
C PHE A 32 17.74 -17.66 -0.66
N SER A 33 18.68 -17.46 0.27
CA SER A 33 20.10 -17.75 -0.01
C SER A 33 20.39 -19.23 -0.23
N THR A 34 19.52 -20.12 0.25
CA THR A 34 19.69 -21.58 0.23
C THR A 34 18.82 -22.29 -0.80
N GLN A 35 17.94 -21.57 -1.52
CA GLN A 35 17.05 -22.15 -2.53
C GLN A 35 17.17 -21.40 -3.85
N SER A 36 16.86 -22.08 -4.96
CA SER A 36 16.90 -21.49 -6.31
C SER A 36 15.66 -20.65 -6.65
N SER A 37 14.62 -20.67 -5.82
CA SER A 37 13.38 -19.94 -6.08
C SER A 37 13.55 -18.43 -5.90
N LYS A 38 13.15 -17.67 -6.92
CA LYS A 38 13.17 -16.21 -6.97
C LYS A 38 11.75 -15.71 -7.28
N PHE A 39 11.28 -14.74 -6.50
CA PHE A 39 9.97 -14.12 -6.66
C PHE A 39 10.16 -12.68 -7.16
N GLU A 40 9.50 -12.34 -8.26
CA GLU A 40 9.57 -11.01 -8.89
C GLU A 40 8.31 -10.21 -8.58
N PHE A 41 8.48 -8.93 -8.31
CA PHE A 41 7.39 -7.98 -8.03
C PHE A 41 7.54 -6.74 -8.88
N ASP A 42 6.49 -5.91 -8.95
CA ASP A 42 6.59 -4.65 -9.67
C ASP A 42 7.45 -3.62 -8.93
N ARG A 43 7.46 -3.71 -7.58
CA ARG A 43 8.35 -2.92 -6.71
C ARG A 43 8.52 -3.56 -5.35
N ILE A 44 9.72 -3.44 -4.78
CA ILE A 44 9.98 -3.77 -3.37
C ILE A 44 10.43 -2.50 -2.64
N PHE A 45 9.79 -2.22 -1.51
CA PHE A 45 10.15 -1.15 -0.59
C PHE A 45 10.93 -1.74 0.58
N GLY A 46 12.12 -1.19 0.82
CA GLY A 46 12.95 -1.57 1.96
C GLY A 46 12.43 -1.05 3.30
N GLU A 47 13.12 -1.46 4.37
CA GLU A 47 12.73 -1.20 5.76
C GLU A 47 12.65 0.31 6.11
N GLU A 48 13.52 1.12 5.52
CA GLU A 48 13.58 2.57 5.74
C GLU A 48 12.52 3.35 4.94
N CYS A 49 11.74 2.68 4.09
CA CYS A 49 10.79 3.34 3.21
C CYS A 49 9.57 3.84 3.98
N LYS A 50 9.30 5.14 3.86
CA LYS A 50 8.15 5.78 4.49
C LYS A 50 6.87 5.44 3.73
N THR A 51 5.76 5.43 4.46
CA THR A 51 4.45 5.11 3.87
C THR A 51 4.03 6.10 2.78
N ALA A 52 4.47 7.36 2.89
CA ALA A 52 4.27 8.36 1.84
C ALA A 52 4.91 7.95 0.50
N GLU A 53 6.10 7.34 0.51
CA GLU A 53 6.77 6.90 -0.72
C GLU A 53 6.04 5.70 -1.35
N VAL A 54 5.51 4.79 -0.53
CA VAL A 54 4.65 3.69 -0.98
C VAL A 54 3.40 4.24 -1.66
N TYR A 55 2.76 5.24 -1.06
CA TYR A 55 1.58 5.91 -1.62
C TYR A 55 1.88 6.60 -2.96
N GLN A 56 2.98 7.38 -3.03
CA GLN A 56 3.38 8.10 -4.25
C GLN A 56 3.73 7.17 -5.40
N ALA A 57 4.26 5.97 -5.11
CA ALA A 57 4.70 5.03 -6.13
C ALA A 57 3.58 4.48 -7.02
N ARG A 58 2.35 4.36 -6.50
CA ARG A 58 1.24 3.82 -7.29
C ARG A 58 -0.14 4.27 -6.82
N THR A 59 -0.40 4.34 -5.51
CA THR A 59 -1.74 4.60 -5.00
C THR A 59 -2.26 5.99 -5.37
N LYS A 60 -1.38 7.00 -5.44
CA LYS A 60 -1.77 8.34 -5.90
C LYS A 60 -2.42 8.34 -7.28
N GLU A 61 -1.89 7.56 -8.22
CA GLU A 61 -2.45 7.46 -9.58
C GLU A 61 -3.83 6.79 -9.58
N ILE A 62 -4.06 5.85 -8.65
CA ILE A 62 -5.36 5.20 -8.46
C ILE A 62 -6.38 6.22 -7.95
N VAL A 63 -6.01 7.07 -6.99
CA VAL A 63 -6.89 8.16 -6.49
C VAL A 63 -7.24 9.12 -7.63
N ALA A 64 -6.25 9.56 -8.41
CA ALA A 64 -6.50 10.43 -9.56
C ALA A 64 -7.39 9.77 -10.63
N ALA A 65 -7.24 8.46 -10.86
CA ALA A 65 -8.11 7.71 -11.76
C ALA A 65 -9.55 7.61 -11.22
N ALA A 66 -9.71 7.44 -9.91
CA ALA A 66 -11.03 7.42 -9.27
C ALA A 66 -11.80 8.73 -9.46
N VAL A 67 -11.15 9.88 -9.33
CA VAL A 67 -11.77 11.20 -9.61
C VAL A 67 -12.21 11.35 -11.08
N ARG A 68 -11.51 10.67 -12.00
CA ARG A 68 -11.85 10.62 -13.43
C ARG A 68 -12.93 9.59 -13.78
N GLY A 69 -13.48 8.87 -12.79
CA GLY A 69 -14.58 7.94 -12.98
C GLY A 69 -14.17 6.47 -13.17
N PHE A 70 -12.94 6.09 -12.81
CA PHE A 70 -12.50 4.69 -12.82
C PHE A 70 -12.61 4.05 -11.44
N ASN A 71 -12.92 2.76 -11.37
CA ASN A 71 -12.87 2.03 -10.10
C ASN A 71 -11.42 1.70 -9.74
N GLY A 72 -11.05 1.91 -8.47
CA GLY A 72 -9.71 1.64 -7.96
C GLY A 72 -9.75 0.90 -6.63
N THR A 73 -8.94 -0.14 -6.50
CA THR A 73 -8.86 -0.95 -5.27
C THR A 73 -7.40 -1.14 -4.86
N VAL A 74 -7.13 -0.99 -3.56
CA VAL A 74 -5.81 -1.23 -2.97
C VAL A 74 -5.98 -2.18 -1.78
N PHE A 75 -5.26 -3.30 -1.80
CA PHE A 75 -5.24 -4.27 -0.71
C PHE A 75 -3.89 -4.24 0.00
N ALA A 76 -3.92 -4.38 1.33
CA ALA A 76 -2.75 -4.71 2.13
C ALA A 76 -2.86 -6.18 2.58
N TYR A 77 -1.92 -7.02 2.14
CA TYR A 77 -1.89 -8.45 2.44
C TYR A 77 -0.60 -8.83 3.17
N GLY A 78 -0.69 -9.80 4.07
CA GLY A 78 0.45 -10.30 4.84
C GLY A 78 0.05 -10.88 6.20
N GLN A 79 0.99 -11.54 6.87
CA GLN A 79 0.76 -12.13 8.20
C GLN A 79 0.40 -11.09 9.27
N THR A 80 -0.12 -11.53 10.41
CA THR A 80 -0.27 -10.66 11.59
C THR A 80 1.08 -10.05 11.97
N ASN A 81 1.07 -8.79 12.39
CA ASN A 81 2.27 -8.00 12.70
C ASN A 81 3.21 -7.67 11.51
N SER A 82 2.78 -7.92 10.26
CA SER A 82 3.60 -7.58 9.07
C SER A 82 3.55 -6.09 8.67
N GLY A 83 2.81 -5.25 9.38
CA GLY A 83 2.68 -3.81 9.07
C GLY A 83 1.52 -3.43 8.14
N LYS A 84 0.51 -4.29 7.97
CA LYS A 84 -0.72 -3.97 7.19
C LYS A 84 -1.41 -2.69 7.69
N THR A 85 -1.75 -2.65 8.98
CA THR A 85 -2.41 -1.49 9.61
C THR A 85 -1.52 -0.25 9.58
N HIS A 86 -0.21 -0.41 9.80
CA HIS A 86 0.76 0.68 9.68
C HIS A 86 0.78 1.27 8.26
N THR A 87 0.71 0.43 7.22
CA THR A 87 0.72 0.90 5.83
C THR A 87 -0.61 1.56 5.45
N MET A 88 -1.75 0.99 5.83
CA MET A 88 -3.05 1.53 5.42
C MET A 88 -3.50 2.73 6.26
N ARG A 89 -3.38 2.65 7.59
CA ARG A 89 -3.84 3.69 8.53
C ARG A 89 -2.70 4.61 8.96
N GLY A 90 -1.54 4.05 9.26
CA GLY A 90 -0.38 4.78 9.78
C GLY A 90 -0.60 5.35 11.18
N SER A 91 0.15 6.40 11.49
CA SER A 91 0.12 7.15 12.75
C SER A 91 -0.06 8.64 12.49
N THR A 92 -0.15 9.44 13.55
CA THR A 92 -0.21 10.91 13.44
C THR A 92 1.05 11.51 12.82
N THR A 93 2.22 10.92 13.09
CA THR A 93 3.51 11.41 12.57
C THR A 93 3.88 10.81 11.22
N GLU A 94 3.37 9.62 10.91
CA GLU A 94 3.53 8.96 9.61
C GLU A 94 2.17 8.47 9.09
N PRO A 95 1.41 9.32 8.37
CA PRO A 95 0.08 8.94 7.88
C PRO A 95 0.15 7.79 6.87
N GLY A 96 -0.83 6.90 6.95
CA GLY A 96 -0.95 5.75 6.06
C GLY A 96 -1.56 6.09 4.70
N VAL A 97 -1.73 5.08 3.87
CA VAL A 97 -2.35 5.19 2.54
C VAL A 97 -3.74 5.82 2.58
N ILE A 98 -4.60 5.45 3.53
CA ILE A 98 -5.99 5.96 3.62
C ILE A 98 -6.02 7.48 3.86
N PRO A 99 -5.41 8.03 4.92
CA PRO A 99 -5.44 9.48 5.13
C PRO A 99 -4.73 10.27 4.03
N LEU A 100 -3.66 9.71 3.43
CA LEU A 100 -2.99 10.33 2.28
C LEU A 100 -3.92 10.39 1.05
N ALA A 101 -4.62 9.30 0.75
CA ALA A 101 -5.56 9.22 -0.36
C ALA A 101 -6.75 10.16 -0.19
N VAL A 102 -7.31 10.26 1.02
CA VAL A 102 -8.41 11.19 1.31
C VAL A 102 -7.98 12.64 1.12
N ARG A 103 -6.77 13.01 1.58
CA ARG A 103 -6.26 14.37 1.37
C ARG A 103 -6.08 14.68 -0.11
N ASP A 104 -5.34 13.84 -0.84
CA ASP A 104 -5.12 14.04 -2.27
C ASP A 104 -6.44 14.06 -3.07
N LEU A 105 -7.43 13.25 -2.67
CA LEU A 105 -8.77 13.26 -3.26
C LEU A 105 -9.41 14.65 -3.15
N PHE A 106 -9.40 15.24 -1.94
CA PHE A 106 -9.93 16.59 -1.73
C PHE A 106 -9.13 17.66 -2.47
N ASP A 107 -7.80 17.54 -2.50
CA ASP A 107 -6.95 18.47 -3.25
C ASP A 107 -7.32 18.48 -4.75
N ILE A 108 -7.47 17.30 -5.37
CA ILE A 108 -7.85 17.18 -6.79
C ILE A 108 -9.26 17.75 -7.04
N ILE A 109 -10.21 17.50 -6.15
CA ILE A 109 -11.59 18.00 -6.28
C ILE A 109 -11.63 19.53 -6.20
N GLN A 110 -10.82 20.13 -5.31
CA GLN A 110 -10.76 21.59 -5.17
C GLN A 110 -10.14 22.28 -6.39
N GLU A 111 -9.25 21.60 -7.11
CA GLU A 111 -8.64 22.10 -8.35
C GLU A 111 -9.59 22.04 -9.56
N ASP A 112 -10.60 21.16 -9.55
CA ASP A 112 -11.56 20.97 -10.65
C ASP A 112 -12.83 21.81 -10.46
N THR A 113 -12.76 23.09 -10.83
CA THR A 113 -13.87 24.06 -10.65
C THR A 113 -15.04 23.88 -11.61
N ASN A 114 -14.94 22.98 -12.59
CA ASN A 114 -15.94 22.83 -13.66
C ASN A 114 -16.94 21.69 -13.39
N ARG A 115 -16.76 20.95 -12.29
CA ARG A 115 -17.53 19.76 -11.95
C ARG A 115 -18.01 19.83 -10.51
N GLU A 116 -19.22 19.35 -10.26
CA GLU A 116 -19.73 19.13 -8.91
C GLU A 116 -19.39 17.72 -8.45
N PHE A 117 -18.93 17.60 -7.20
CA PHE A 117 -18.55 16.32 -6.61
C PHE A 117 -19.40 16.03 -5.37
N LEU A 118 -19.99 14.83 -5.32
CA LEU A 118 -20.64 14.30 -4.12
C LEU A 118 -19.85 13.10 -3.61
N LEU A 119 -19.38 13.17 -2.37
CA LEU A 119 -18.61 12.12 -1.72
C LEU A 119 -19.48 11.35 -0.72
N ARG A 120 -19.35 10.02 -0.71
CA ARG A 120 -19.94 9.11 0.28
C ARG A 120 -18.91 8.08 0.68
N MET A 121 -18.92 7.69 1.95
CA MET A 121 -17.99 6.70 2.50
C MET A 121 -18.75 5.65 3.30
N SER A 122 -18.32 4.40 3.18
CA SER A 122 -18.70 3.30 4.05
C SER A 122 -17.44 2.68 4.65
N TYR A 123 -17.57 2.11 5.85
CA TYR A 123 -16.54 1.32 6.49
C TYR A 123 -17.20 0.10 7.10
N MET A 124 -16.72 -1.08 6.73
CA MET A 124 -17.37 -2.36 7.01
C MET A 124 -16.31 -3.36 7.44
N GLU A 125 -16.68 -4.31 8.30
CA GLU A 125 -15.84 -5.44 8.66
C GLU A 125 -16.41 -6.73 8.08
N ILE A 126 -15.55 -7.57 7.52
CA ILE A 126 -15.91 -8.95 7.17
C ILE A 126 -15.24 -9.87 8.19
N TYR A 127 -16.05 -10.54 8.99
CA TYR A 127 -15.59 -11.52 9.97
C TYR A 127 -16.43 -12.77 9.88
N ASN A 128 -15.77 -13.92 9.73
CA ASN A 128 -16.44 -15.22 9.56
C ASN A 128 -17.47 -15.22 8.40
N GLU A 129 -17.10 -14.63 7.26
CA GLU A 129 -17.97 -14.47 6.07
C GLU A 129 -19.25 -13.64 6.31
N GLU A 130 -19.36 -12.95 7.44
CA GLU A 130 -20.45 -12.03 7.77
C GLU A 130 -19.98 -10.58 7.72
N ILE A 131 -20.87 -9.69 7.29
CA ILE A 131 -20.64 -8.24 7.21
C ILE A 131 -21.16 -7.59 8.49
N ASN A 132 -20.28 -6.92 9.24
CA ASN A 132 -20.60 -6.13 10.44
C ASN A 132 -20.48 -4.63 10.20
#